data_AF-A0A960ECZ2-F1
#
_entry.id   AF-A0A960ECZ2-F1
#
_cell.length_a   1.000
_cell.length_b   1.000
_cell.length_c   1.000
_cell.angle_alpha   90.00
_cell.angle_beta   90.00
_cell.angle_gamma   90.00
#
_symmetry.space_group_name_H-M   'P 1'
#
loop_
_entity.id
_entity.type
_entity.pdbx_description
1 polymer ?
#
loop_
_entity_poly.entity_id
_entity_poly.type
_entity_poly.pdbx_seq_one_letter_code
_entity_poly.pdbx_strand_id
1 'polypeptide(L)'
;MLVEGQVEGSVHMGLGYALSEEFPTDPETGFPTNMTLRSLGILRAKDVPEIEVRIVEVPQPRSPYGIKGVGEIGLVPTAPAVAAARRAATGEWATVLPMKD
;
A
#
# COMPACT_ATOMS: atom_id res chain seq x y z
N MET A 1 18.90 4.22 4.43
CA MET A 1 18.73 4.61 3.01
C MET A 1 18.05 3.54 2.14
N LEU A 2 18.62 2.35 1.86
CA LEU A 2 17.91 1.36 1.00
C LEU A 2 16.63 0.78 1.64
N VAL A 3 16.71 0.42 2.92
CA VAL A 3 15.56 -0.13 3.66
C VAL A 3 14.45 0.91 3.82
N GLU A 4 14.81 2.16 4.14
CA GLU A 4 13.85 3.27 4.25
C GLU A 4 13.11 3.51 2.94
N GLY A 5 13.82 3.61 1.81
CA GLY A 5 13.18 3.77 0.50
C GLY A 5 12.28 2.60 0.11
N GLN A 6 12.61 1.37 0.53
CA GLN A 6 11.71 0.22 0.37
C GLN A 6 10.43 0.36 1.20
N VAL A 7 10.54 0.84 2.45
CA VAL A 7 9.36 1.09 3.30
C VAL A 7 8.51 2.22 2.74
N GLU A 8 9.11 3.33 2.31
CA GLU A 8 8.42 4.46 1.66
C GLU A 8 7.67 4.01 0.39
N GLY A 9 8.34 3.27 -0.49
CA GLY A 9 7.72 2.71 -1.70
C GLY A 9 6.60 1.73 -1.38
N SER A 10 6.75 0.93 -0.33
CA SER A 10 5.72 0.00 0.12
C SER A 10 4.47 0.73 0.64
N VAL A 11 4.65 1.78 1.44
CA VAL A 11 3.55 2.61 1.93
C VAL A 11 2.89 3.35 0.76
N HIS A 12 3.66 3.89 -0.19
CA HIS A 12 3.12 4.50 -1.42
C HIS A 12 2.20 3.55 -2.20
N MET A 13 2.68 2.35 -2.52
CA MET A 13 1.87 1.33 -3.21
C MET A 13 0.64 0.93 -2.39
N GLY A 14 0.81 0.77 -1.07
CA GLY A 14 -0.29 0.40 -0.19
C GLY A 14 -1.37 1.47 -0.08
N LEU A 15 -0.99 2.76 -0.09
CA LEU A 15 -1.92 3.88 -0.15
C LEU A 15 -2.69 3.89 -1.48
N GLY A 16 -1.99 3.65 -2.59
CA GLY A 16 -2.62 3.50 -3.91
C GLY A 16 -3.66 2.39 -3.90
N TYR A 17 -3.27 1.19 -3.48
CA TYR A 17 -4.17 0.03 -3.36
C TYR A 17 -5.36 0.28 -2.43
N ALA A 18 -5.14 1.02 -1.34
CA ALA A 18 -6.18 1.31 -0.37
C ALA A 18 -7.21 2.33 -0.86
N LEU A 19 -6.79 3.35 -1.61
CA LEU A 19 -7.57 4.56 -1.84
C LEU A 19 -8.01 4.79 -3.29
N SER A 20 -7.22 4.33 -4.28
CA SER A 20 -7.40 4.82 -5.65
C SER A 20 -7.17 3.79 -6.76
N GLU A 21 -6.24 2.85 -6.57
CA GLU A 21 -5.85 1.93 -7.63
C GLU A 21 -6.91 0.86 -7.87
N GLU A 22 -7.28 0.70 -9.14
CA GLU A 22 -8.22 -0.32 -9.60
C GLU A 22 -7.85 -0.78 -11.00
N PHE A 23 -8.06 -2.06 -11.27
CA PHE A 23 -7.81 -2.68 -12.57
C PHE A 23 -9.11 -3.25 -13.15
N PRO A 24 -10.04 -2.39 -13.60
CA PRO A 24 -11.36 -2.82 -14.06
C PRO A 24 -11.27 -3.56 -15.39
N THR A 25 -11.99 -4.68 -15.48
CA THR A 25 -12.10 -5.49 -16.70
C THR A 25 -13.52 -5.47 -17.25
N ASP A 26 -13.63 -5.53 -18.57
CA ASP A 26 -14.89 -5.71 -19.27
C ASP A 26 -15.50 -7.09 -18.90
N PRO A 27 -16.75 -7.15 -18.42
CA PRO A 27 -17.33 -8.39 -17.90
C PRO A 27 -17.67 -9.42 -18.99
N GLU A 28 -17.80 -9.01 -20.26
CA GLU A 28 -18.12 -9.92 -21.36
C GLU A 28 -16.86 -10.52 -21.98
N THR A 29 -15.80 -9.72 -22.08
CA THR A 29 -14.57 -10.06 -22.81
C THR A 29 -13.38 -10.34 -21.90
N GLY A 30 -13.42 -9.87 -20.64
CA GLY A 30 -12.34 -9.99 -19.66
C GLY A 30 -11.17 -9.04 -19.88
N PHE A 31 -11.21 -8.16 -20.88
CA PHE A 31 -10.11 -7.25 -21.18
C PHE A 31 -10.06 -6.06 -20.23
N PRO A 32 -8.87 -5.53 -19.88
CA PRO A 32 -8.75 -4.30 -19.11
C PRO A 32 -9.44 -3.14 -19.82
N THR A 33 -10.24 -2.37 -19.09
CA THR A 33 -10.90 -1.15 -19.60
C THR A 33 -10.01 0.09 -19.48
N ASN A 34 -9.03 0.05 -18.57
CA ASN A 34 -8.05 1.11 -18.36
C ASN A 34 -6.70 0.75 -19.01
N MET A 35 -6.33 1.46 -20.08
CA MET A 35 -5.15 1.14 -20.91
C MET A 35 -3.96 2.09 -20.71
N THR A 36 -4.04 3.01 -19.74
CA THR A 36 -2.95 3.95 -19.42
C THR A 36 -2.63 3.92 -17.94
N LEU A 37 -1.37 4.22 -17.57
CA LEU A 37 -0.98 4.33 -16.16
C LEU A 37 -1.80 5.39 -15.41
N ARG A 38 -2.16 6.49 -16.08
CA ARG A 38 -3.01 7.54 -15.49
C ARG A 38 -4.41 7.01 -15.15
N SER A 39 -4.98 6.16 -16.00
CA SER A 39 -6.32 5.62 -15.76
C SER A 39 -6.37 4.62 -14.61
N LEU A 40 -5.23 4.06 -14.18
CA LEU A 40 -5.16 3.10 -13.07
C LEU A 40 -5.22 3.73 -11.68
N GLY A 41 -5.29 5.06 -11.56
CA GLY A 41 -5.45 5.71 -10.26
C GLY A 41 -4.19 5.70 -9.38
N ILE A 42 -3.00 5.47 -9.95
CA ILE A 42 -1.72 5.49 -9.21
C ILE A 42 -1.52 6.86 -8.56
N LEU A 43 -1.19 6.88 -7.27
CA LEU A 43 -0.94 8.11 -6.52
C LEU A 43 0.28 8.84 -7.06
N ARG A 44 0.14 10.15 -7.30
CA ARG A 44 1.25 11.00 -7.73
C ARG A 44 2.06 11.44 -6.53
N ALA A 45 3.36 11.64 -6.72
CA ALA A 45 4.29 12.05 -5.65
C ALA A 45 3.80 13.22 -4.79
N LYS A 46 3.12 14.21 -5.39
CA LYS A 46 2.59 15.39 -4.65
C LYS A 46 1.37 15.10 -3.76
N ASP A 47 0.69 13.98 -3.99
CA ASP A 47 -0.53 13.58 -3.29
C ASP A 47 -0.22 12.53 -2.21
N VAL A 48 1.05 12.13 -2.08
CA VAL A 48 1.54 11.19 -1.07
C VAL A 48 1.86 11.97 0.21
N PRO A 49 1.34 11.55 1.37
CA PRO A 49 1.68 12.20 2.64
C PRO A 49 3.16 11.97 3.00
N GLU A 50 3.67 12.75 3.95
CA GLU A 50 4.99 12.49 4.53
C GLU A 50 5.02 11.11 5.21
N ILE A 51 6.08 10.33 4.94
CA ILE A 51 6.27 8.98 5.47
C ILE A 51 7.48 9.01 6.39
N GLU A 52 7.24 8.85 7.70
CA GLU A 52 8.30 8.71 8.68
C GLU A 52 8.65 7.21 8.87
N VAL A 53 9.91 6.84 8.60
CA VAL A 53 10.37 5.46 8.77
C VAL A 53 11.24 5.32 10.01
N ARG A 54 10.83 4.42 10.92
CA ARG A 54 11.62 4.02 12.09
C ARG A 54 12.01 2.55 11.98
N ILE A 55 13.30 2.28 11.82
CA ILE A 55 13.82 0.92 11.74
C ILE A 55 13.99 0.34 13.15
N VAL A 56 13.34 -0.81 13.39
CA VAL A 56 13.46 -1.56 14.64
C VAL A 56 14.26 -2.83 14.38
N GLU A 57 15.41 -2.94 15.03
CA GLU A 57 16.32 -4.06 14.86
C GLU A 57 16.03 -5.16 15.87
N VAL A 58 15.59 -6.31 15.37
CA VAL A 58 15.43 -7.54 16.17
C VAL A 58 16.06 -8.69 15.39
N PRO A 59 17.21 -9.25 15.83
CA PRO A 59 17.89 -10.32 15.11
C PRO A 59 17.02 -11.56 14.93
N GLN A 60 17.13 -12.23 13.78
CA GLN A 60 16.61 -13.59 13.56
C GLN A 60 17.68 -14.62 13.97
N PRO A 61 17.51 -15.38 15.07
CA PRO A 61 18.56 -16.27 15.59
C PRO A 61 19.07 -17.34 14.61
N ARG A 62 18.23 -17.72 13.63
CA ARG A 62 18.55 -18.76 12.64
C ARG A 62 19.00 -18.20 11.28
N SER A 63 19.28 -16.91 11.19
CA SER A 63 19.70 -16.23 9.95
C SER A 63 21.14 -15.72 10.08
N PRO A 64 22.00 -15.93 9.06
CA PRO A 64 23.30 -15.25 9.00
C PRO A 64 23.12 -13.74 9.20
N TYR A 65 23.94 -13.14 10.06
CA TYR A 65 23.86 -11.71 10.41
C TYR A 65 22.52 -11.25 11.01
N GLY A 66 21.63 -12.17 11.42
CA GLY A 66 20.36 -11.84 12.05
C GLY A 66 19.32 -11.19 11.12
N ILE A 67 19.53 -11.21 9.81
CA ILE A 67 18.72 -10.46 8.84
C ILE A 67 17.32 -11.06 8.65
N LYS A 68 16.38 -10.19 8.23
CA LYS A 68 15.00 -10.51 7.85
C LYS A 68 14.66 -9.80 6.54
N GLY A 69 13.72 -10.36 5.78
CA GLY A 69 13.22 -9.71 4.56
C GLY A 69 12.38 -8.47 4.88
N VAL A 70 12.49 -7.44 4.04
CA VAL A 70 11.76 -6.17 4.18
C VAL A 70 10.88 -5.80 2.98
N GLY A 71 10.99 -6.50 1.86
CA GLY A 71 10.37 -6.09 0.59
C GLY A 71 8.84 -5.98 0.62
N GLU A 72 8.17 -6.82 1.42
CA GLU A 72 6.69 -6.87 1.46
C GLU A 72 6.10 -6.32 2.76
N ILE A 73 6.90 -6.25 3.84
CA ILE A 73 6.39 -6.04 5.19
C ILE A 73 5.83 -4.63 5.41
N GLY A 74 6.25 -3.65 4.60
CA GLY A 74 5.67 -2.30 4.61
C GLY A 74 4.34 -2.23 3.87
N LEU A 75 4.14 -3.05 2.85
CA LEU A 75 2.97 -2.99 1.96
C LEU A 75 1.75 -3.60 2.66
N VAL A 76 1.94 -4.82 3.18
CA VAL A 76 0.89 -5.64 3.82
C VAL A 76 0.05 -4.87 4.86
N PRO A 77 0.64 -4.12 5.82
CA PRO A 77 -0.14 -3.43 6.84
C PRO A 77 -0.76 -2.10 6.37
N THR A 78 -0.40 -1.58 5.19
CA THR A 78 -0.80 -0.22 4.80
C THR A 78 -2.31 -0.10 4.56
N ALA A 79 -2.91 -0.95 3.72
CA ALA A 79 -4.35 -0.91 3.47
C ALA A 79 -5.22 -1.10 4.73
N PRO A 80 -4.96 -2.08 5.63
CA PRO A 80 -5.72 -2.18 6.87
C PRO A 80 -5.49 -1.00 7.83
N ALA A 81 -4.30 -0.39 7.84
CA ALA A 81 -4.07 0.84 8.61
C ALA A 81 -4.93 2.01 8.10
N VAL A 82 -5.05 2.18 6.78
CA VAL A 82 -5.96 3.16 6.16
C VAL A 82 -7.42 2.87 6.53
N ALA A 83 -7.86 1.61 6.46
CA ALA A 83 -9.22 1.22 6.82
C ALA A 83 -9.52 1.50 8.30
N ALA A 84 -8.56 1.24 9.20
CA ALA A 84 -8.67 1.56 10.61
C ALA A 84 -8.75 3.08 10.85
N ALA A 85 -7.96 3.88 10.14
CA ALA A 85 -8.02 5.34 10.20
C ALA A 85 -9.38 5.88 9.70
N ARG A 86 -9.90 5.35 8.59
CA ARG A 86 -11.24 5.68 8.09
C ARG A 86 -12.32 5.35 9.12
N ARG A 87 -12.29 4.14 9.70
CA ARG A 87 -13.22 3.77 10.78
C ARG A 87 -13.14 4.69 11.99
N ALA A 88 -11.94 5.10 12.39
CA ALA A 88 -11.78 6.05 13.49
C ALA A 88 -12.46 7.40 13.20
N ALA A 89 -12.52 7.81 11.93
CA ALA A 89 -13.20 9.03 11.50
C ALA A 89 -14.71 8.86 11.27
N THR A 90 -15.16 7.72 10.73
CA THR A 90 -16.56 7.53 10.27
C THR A 90 -17.40 6.63 11.17
N GLY A 91 -16.78 5.81 12.01
CA GLY A 91 -17.43 4.77 12.82
C GLY A 91 -17.63 3.43 12.09
N GLU A 92 -17.41 3.37 10.77
CA GLU A 92 -17.74 2.21 9.93
C GLU A 92 -16.48 1.53 9.35
N TRP A 93 -16.54 0.20 9.22
CA TRP A 93 -15.48 -0.55 8.54
C TRP A 93 -15.66 -0.49 7.02
N ALA A 94 -14.59 -0.13 6.31
CA ALA A 94 -14.51 -0.41 4.88
C ALA A 94 -14.14 -1.89 4.67
N THR A 95 -14.95 -2.61 3.89
CA THR A 95 -14.74 -4.03 3.60
C THR A 95 -14.43 -4.30 2.13
N VAL A 96 -14.32 -3.24 1.32
CA VAL A 96 -14.05 -3.29 -0.12
C VAL A 96 -12.94 -2.29 -0.43
N LEU A 97 -12.02 -2.70 -1.29
CA LEU A 97 -10.97 -1.85 -1.85
C LEU A 97 -11.25 -1.58 -3.33
N PRO A 98 -10.79 -0.44 -3.85
CA PRO A 98 -10.31 0.72 -3.10
C PRO A 98 -11.45 1.36 -2.29
N MET A 99 -11.13 2.00 -1.17
CA MET A 99 -12.08 2.69 -0.28
C MET A 99 -12.49 4.03 -0.86
N LYS A 100 -13.18 3.99 -2.00
CA LYS A 100 -13.83 5.12 -2.65
C LYS A 100 -15.15 5.33 -1.91
N ASP A 101 -15.14 6.17 -0.87
CA ASP A 101 -16.29 6.87 -0.25
C ASP A 101 -15.95 7.26 1.21
#